data_AF-A0A821P4A7-F1
#
_entry.id   AF-A0A821P4A7-F1
#
_cell.length_a   1.000
_cell.length_b   1.000
_cell.length_c   1.000
_cell.angle_alpha   90.00
_cell.angle_beta   90.00
_cell.angle_gamma   90.00
#
_symmetry.space_group_name_H-M   'P 1'
#
loop_
_entity.id
_entity.type
_entity.pdbx_description
1 polymer ?
#
loop_
_entity_poly.entity_id
_entity_poly.type
_entity_poly.pdbx_seq_one_letter_code
_entity_poly.pdbx_strand_id
1 'polypeptide(L)' 'TLPEPVEEENDMLDLAYGLTPTSRLACQIIVEPRMKDWIFVVPKDVNDQR' A
#
# COMPACT_ATOMS: atom_id res chain seq x y z
N THR A 1 3.75 -10.37 9.13
CA THR A 1 2.63 -9.97 8.26
C THR A 1 2.12 -8.62 8.73
N LEU A 2 1.65 -7.77 7.81
CA LEU A 2 1.04 -6.48 8.13
C LEU A 2 -0.37 -6.69 8.72
N PRO A 3 -0.86 -5.76 9.56
CA PRO A 3 -2.27 -5.77 9.99
C PRO A 3 -3.19 -5.63 8.78
N GLU A 4 -4.47 -5.99 8.88
CA GLU A 4 -5.42 -5.73 7.80
C GLU A 4 -5.56 -4.23 7.50
N PRO A 5 -5.77 -3.84 6.24
CA PRO A 5 -6.08 -2.45 5.89
C PRO A 5 -7.39 -2.01 6.55
N VAL A 6 -7.45 -0.74 6.91
CA VAL A 6 -8.70 -0.12 7.39
C VAL A 6 -9.67 0.10 6.23
N GLU A 7 -10.96 0.25 6.50
CA GLU A 7 -12.00 0.40 5.46
C GLU A 7 -11.69 1.58 4.51
N GLU A 8 -11.33 2.74 5.06
CA GLU A 8 -10.91 3.92 4.28
C GLU A 8 -9.67 3.67 3.39
N GLU A 9 -8.76 2.80 3.83
CA GLU A 9 -7.60 2.41 3.04
C GLU A 9 -8.04 1.55 1.84
N ASN A 10 -8.96 0.60 2.05
CA ASN A 10 -9.49 -0.22 0.96
C ASN A 10 -10.24 0.62 -0.07
N ASP A 11 -11.06 1.58 0.36
CA ASP A 11 -11.78 2.48 -0.54
C ASP A 11 -10.83 3.28 -1.44
N MET A 12 -9.71 3.76 -0.88
CA MET A 12 -8.68 4.46 -1.65
C MET A 12 -7.88 3.50 -2.53
N LEU A 13 -7.61 2.28 -2.05
CA LEU A 13 -6.91 1.26 -2.81
C LEU A 13 -7.73 0.83 -4.03
N ASP A 14 -9.05 0.71 -3.95
CA ASP A 14 -9.91 0.35 -5.08
C ASP A 14 -9.79 1.30 -6.29
N LEU A 15 -9.36 2.55 -6.05
CA LEU A 15 -9.13 3.54 -7.11
C LEU A 15 -7.74 3.42 -7.77
N ALA A 16 -6.83 2.63 -7.18
CA ALA A 16 -5.45 2.51 -7.64
C ALA A 16 -5.32 1.55 -8.84
N TYR A 17 -4.42 1.87 -9.76
CA TYR A 17 -4.15 1.01 -10.91
C TYR A 17 -3.13 -0.08 -10.57
N GLY A 18 -3.38 -1.31 -11.02
CA GLY A 18 -2.42 -2.41 -10.86
C GLY A 18 -2.24 -2.93 -9.43
N LEU A 19 -3.31 -2.93 -8.62
CA LEU A 19 -3.27 -3.51 -7.27
C LEU A 19 -2.85 -4.98 -7.29
N THR A 20 -2.04 -5.33 -6.31
CA THR A 20 -1.69 -6.71 -5.98
C THR A 20 -2.25 -7.04 -4.59
N PRO A 21 -2.39 -8.33 -4.22
CA PRO A 21 -2.86 -8.72 -2.88
C PRO A 21 -2.01 -8.18 -1.73
N THR A 22 -0.79 -7.72 -2.00
CA THR A 22 0.14 -7.14 -1.04
C THR A 22 0.20 -5.61 -1.08
N SER A 23 -0.59 -4.97 -1.95
CA SER A 23 -0.62 -3.51 -2.08
C SER A 23 -1.19 -2.86 -0.81
N ARG A 24 -0.56 -1.78 -0.35
CA ARG A 24 -0.92 -1.01 0.84
C ARG A 24 -0.59 0.46 0.63
N LEU A 25 -1.30 1.36 1.31
CA LEU A 25 -0.95 2.76 1.32
C LEU A 25 0.29 2.99 2.18
N ALA A 26 1.36 3.47 1.55
CA ALA A 26 2.65 3.66 2.23
C ALA A 26 2.56 4.59 3.46
N CYS A 27 1.65 5.58 3.44
CA CYS A 27 1.45 6.51 4.55
C CYS A 27 0.83 5.87 5.81
N GLN A 28 0.17 4.72 5.68
CA GLN A 28 -0.47 4.00 6.79
C GLN A 28 0.45 2.95 7.42
N ILE A 29 1.63 2.70 6.84
CA ILE A 29 2.57 1.70 7.34
C ILE A 29 3.59 2.38 8.25
N ILE A 30 3.55 2.03 9.54
CA ILE A 30 4.57 2.43 10.50
C ILE A 30 5.76 1.47 10.38
N VAL A 31 6.96 2.02 10.15
CA VAL A 31 8.18 1.23 10.04
C VAL A 31 8.58 0.69 11.41
N GLU A 32 8.78 -0.62 11.50
CA GLU A 32 9.15 -1.31 12.73
C GLU A 32 10.43 -2.14 12.53
N PRO A 33 11.21 -2.43 13.60
CA PRO A 33 12.45 -3.21 13.49
C PRO A 33 12.30 -4.58 12.83
N ARG A 34 11.11 -5.20 12.92
CA ARG A 34 10.79 -6.49 12.26
C ARG A 34 10.72 -6.42 10.73
N MET A 35 10.69 -5.20 10.17
CA MET A 35 10.67 -4.95 8.73
C MET A 35 12.07 -4.82 8.13
N LYS A 36 13.11 -5.13 8.91
CA LYS A 36 14.48 -5.22 8.39
C LYS A 36 14.51 -6.24 7.24
N ASP A 37 15.13 -5.85 6.13
CA ASP A 37 15.25 -6.61 4.88
C ASP A 37 13.94 -6.78 4.07
N TRP A 38 12.90 -6.01 4.36
CA TRP A 38 11.70 -5.95 3.52
C TRP A 38 11.94 -5.15 2.24
N ILE A 39 11.37 -5.64 1.14
CA ILE A 39 11.41 -4.97 -0.16
C ILE A 39 10.03 -4.38 -0.44
N PHE A 40 9.98 -3.07 -0.64
CA PHE A 40 8.77 -2.37 -1.06
C PHE A 40 8.92 -1.98 -2.53
N VAL A 41 7.89 -2.26 -3.32
CA VAL A 41 7.84 -1.90 -4.74
C VAL A 41 6.82 -0.79 -4.90
N VAL A 42 7.26 0.35 -5.41
CA VAL A 42 6.38 1.46 -5.77
C VAL A 42 5.92 1.24 -7.22
N PRO A 43 4.61 1.09 -7.49
CA PRO A 43 4.11 0.95 -8.85
C PRO A 43 4.41 2.21 -9.67
N LYS A 44 4.66 2.04 -10.97
CA LYS A 44 5.03 3.14 -11.88
C LYS A 44 3.85 4.01 -12.32
N ASP A 45 2.63 3.47 -12.24
CA ASP A 45 1.41 4.17 -12.58
C ASP A 45 0.74 4.68 -11.32
N VAL A 46 0.68 6.01 -11.19
CA VAL A 46 -0.27 6.69 -10.32
C VAL A 46 -1.40 7.17 -11.22
N ASN A 47 -2.63 6.78 -10.91
CA ASN A 47 -3.80 7.32 -11.58
C ASN A 47 -3.99 8.77 -11.10
N ASP A 48 -3.23 9.70 -11.69
CA ASP A 48 -3.41 11.14 -11.49
C ASP A 48 -4.68 11.52 -12.27
N GLN A 49 -5.87 11.27 -11.68
CA GLN A 49 -7.15 11.73 -12.20
C GLN A 49 -7.33 13.24 -11.99
N ARG A 50 -6.32 14.02 -12.37
CA ARG A 50 -6.36 15.47 -12.32
C ARG A 50 -7.30 16.06 -13.34
#